data_AF-A0A967Q4W2-F1
#
_entry.id   AF-A0A967Q4W2-F1
#
_cell.length_a   1.000
_cell.length_b   1.000
_cell.length_c   1.000
_cell.angle_alpha   90.00
_cell.angle_beta   90.00
_cell.angle_gamma   90.00
#
_symmetry.space_group_name_H-M   'P 1'
#
loop_
_entity.id
_entity.type
_entity.pdbx_description
1 polymer ?
#
loop_
_entity_poly.entity_id
_entity_poly.type
_entity_poly.pdbx_seq_one_letter_code
_entity_poly.pdbx_strand_id
1 'polypeptide(L)'
;MIAPLTVIRSQRGLTLLELVIALTILSVLASAILPVAETSVKRSKELELRRALRTIRTAIDEYKADYEEAVRQKKINKSIGETGYPEELEELVEGENWGGLYDYRRKYLRRIPKDPFDRYDEGWG
;
A
#
# COMPACT_ATOMS: atom_id res chain seq x y z
N MET A 1 -53.48 -7.86 -63.66
CA MET A 1 -52.46 -6.84 -63.97
C MET A 1 -52.40 -5.90 -62.75
N ILE A 2 -51.45 -6.09 -61.84
CA ILE A 2 -51.25 -5.24 -60.65
C ILE A 2 -49.75 -5.05 -60.50
N ALA A 3 -49.27 -3.81 -60.64
CA ALA A 3 -47.86 -3.46 -60.51
C ALA A 3 -47.49 -3.29 -59.02
N PRO A 4 -46.29 -3.71 -58.57
CA PRO A 4 -45.86 -3.47 -57.20
C PRO A 4 -45.35 -2.03 -57.08
N LEU A 5 -45.81 -1.31 -56.05
CA LEU A 5 -45.20 -0.05 -55.65
C LEU A 5 -43.89 -0.37 -54.91
N THR A 6 -42.78 -0.25 -55.62
CA THR A 6 -41.43 -0.33 -55.04
C THR A 6 -41.23 0.85 -54.10
N VAL A 7 -41.33 0.60 -52.80
CA VAL A 7 -40.94 1.54 -51.76
C VAL A 7 -39.43 1.73 -51.84
N ILE A 8 -38.98 2.85 -52.42
CA ILE A 8 -37.57 3.24 -52.42
C ILE A 8 -37.22 3.60 -50.97
N ARG A 9 -36.58 2.68 -50.24
CA ARG A 9 -35.91 3.01 -48.98
C ARG A 9 -34.74 3.93 -49.30
N SER A 10 -34.84 5.19 -48.90
CA SER A 10 -33.71 6.11 -48.88
C SER A 10 -32.66 5.57 -47.91
N GLN A 11 -31.60 4.96 -48.45
CA GLN A 11 -30.41 4.66 -47.66
C GLN A 11 -29.68 5.97 -47.40
N ARG A 12 -29.90 6.55 -46.22
CA ARG A 12 -29.13 7.70 -45.74
C ARG A 12 -27.72 7.20 -45.38
N GLY A 13 -26.73 7.61 -46.16
CA GLY A 13 -25.31 7.38 -45.86
C GLY A 13 -24.83 8.31 -44.75
N LEU A 14 -23.75 7.92 -44.08
CA LEU A 14 -23.08 8.74 -43.06
C LEU A 14 -22.38 9.94 -43.70
N THR A 15 -22.53 11.10 -43.10
CA THR A 15 -21.79 12.30 -43.50
C THR A 15 -20.40 12.35 -42.87
N LEU A 16 -19.46 13.04 -43.51
CA LEU A 16 -18.15 13.35 -42.89
C LEU A 16 -18.32 14.05 -41.53
N LEU A 17 -19.33 14.92 -41.41
CA LEU A 17 -19.65 15.62 -40.18
C LEU A 17 -20.04 14.66 -39.06
N GLU A 18 -20.91 13.68 -39.33
CA GLU A 18 -21.28 12.65 -38.35
C GLU A 18 -20.08 11.85 -37.89
N LEU A 19 -19.16 11.51 -38.80
CA LEU A 19 -17.96 10.75 -38.45
C LEU A 19 -17.02 11.57 -37.55
N VAL A 20 -16.85 12.85 -37.83
CA VAL A 20 -16.04 13.77 -37.00
C VAL A 20 -16.68 13.97 -35.62
N ILE A 21 -18.00 14.18 -35.56
CA ILE A 21 -18.74 14.33 -34.29
C ILE A 21 -18.66 13.03 -33.47
N ALA A 22 -18.87 11.88 -34.09
CA ALA A 22 -18.78 10.60 -33.40
C ALA A 22 -17.36 10.32 -32.86
N LEU A 23 -16.33 10.59 -33.66
CA LEU A 23 -14.94 10.39 -33.25
C LEU A 23 -14.50 11.37 -32.15
N THR A 24 -14.98 12.62 -32.19
CA THR A 24 -14.71 13.61 -31.15
C THR A 24 -15.41 13.28 -29.83
N ILE A 25 -16.65 12.77 -29.87
CA ILE A 25 -17.32 12.26 -28.67
C ILE A 25 -16.55 11.04 -28.13
N LEU A 26 -16.16 10.11 -28.99
CA LEU A 26 -15.40 8.91 -28.61
C LEU A 26 -14.06 9.27 -27.95
N SER A 27 -13.32 10.25 -28.49
CA SER A 27 -12.01 10.65 -27.95
C SER A 27 -12.12 11.33 -26.58
N VAL A 28 -13.13 12.19 -26.38
CA VAL A 28 -13.42 12.80 -25.08
C VAL A 28 -13.77 11.72 -24.05
N LEU A 29 -14.66 10.79 -24.39
CA LEU A 29 -15.01 9.68 -23.49
C LEU A 29 -13.80 8.79 -23.16
N ALA A 30 -12.97 8.48 -24.15
CA ALA A 30 -11.75 7.69 -23.95
C ALA A 30 -10.77 8.37 -22.98
N SER A 31 -10.59 9.69 -23.08
CA SER A 31 -9.70 10.44 -22.17
C SER A 31 -10.17 10.45 -20.71
N ALA A 32 -11.48 10.36 -20.47
CA ALA A 32 -12.06 10.45 -19.13
C ALA A 32 -11.98 9.14 -18.32
N ILE A 33 -11.66 8.00 -18.95
CA ILE A 33 -11.71 6.67 -18.33
C ILE A 33 -10.43 6.31 -17.53
N LEU A 34 -9.26 6.81 -17.94
CA LEU A 34 -7.97 6.44 -17.34
C LEU A 34 -7.78 6.77 -15.83
N PRO A 35 -8.20 7.93 -15.29
CA PRO A 35 -7.80 8.35 -13.93
C PRO A 35 -8.42 7.52 -12.80
N VAL A 36 -9.43 6.69 -13.09
CA VAL A 36 -10.15 5.92 -12.06
C VAL A 36 -9.35 4.71 -11.58
N ALA A 37 -8.58 4.07 -12.45
CA ALA A 37 -7.81 2.88 -12.08
C ALA A 37 -6.62 3.20 -11.17
N GLU A 38 -5.88 4.28 -11.48
CA GLU A 38 -4.68 4.68 -10.73
C GLU A 38 -4.98 5.09 -9.30
N THR A 39 -6.11 5.78 -9.09
CA THR A 39 -6.52 6.24 -7.75
C THR A 39 -6.92 5.09 -6.84
N SER A 40 -7.55 4.05 -7.36
CA SER A 40 -7.91 2.85 -6.59
C SER A 40 -6.68 2.07 -6.14
N VAL A 41 -5.71 1.87 -7.04
CA VAL A 41 -4.44 1.18 -6.72
C VAL A 41 -3.66 1.96 -5.66
N LYS A 42 -3.56 3.29 -5.82
CA LYS A 42 -2.88 4.15 -4.84
C LYS A 42 -3.54 4.07 -3.45
N ARG A 43 -4.88 4.13 -3.38
CA ARG A 43 -5.61 3.99 -2.12
C ARG A 43 -5.36 2.64 -1.45
N SER A 44 -5.29 1.55 -2.21
CA SER A 44 -4.96 0.22 -1.65
C SER A 44 -3.58 0.22 -1.02
N LYS A 45 -2.57 0.75 -1.74
CA LYS A 45 -1.20 0.85 -1.23
C LYS A 45 -1.09 1.73 0.02
N GLU A 46 -1.81 2.84 0.07
CA GLU A 46 -1.86 3.70 1.27
C GLU A 46 -2.47 2.98 2.48
N LEU A 47 -3.50 2.16 2.28
CA LEU A 47 -4.09 1.35 3.34
C LEU A 47 -3.12 0.27 3.84
N GLU A 48 -2.43 -0.40 2.93
CA GLU A 48 -1.37 -1.36 3.27
C GLU A 48 -0.22 -0.69 4.03
N LEU A 49 0.21 0.49 3.60
CA LEU A 49 1.26 1.26 4.25
C LEU A 49 0.87 1.60 5.69
N ARG A 50 -0.35 2.10 5.89
CA ARG A 50 -0.87 2.42 7.24
C ARG A 50 -0.90 1.20 8.14
N ARG A 51 -1.27 0.02 7.62
CA ARG A 51 -1.27 -1.24 8.38
C ARG A 51 0.16 -1.67 8.73
N ALA A 52 1.09 -1.59 7.78
CA ALA A 52 2.49 -1.93 7.99
C ALA A 52 3.13 -1.02 9.05
N LEU A 53 2.98 0.29 8.91
CA LEU A 53 3.51 1.28 9.86
C LEU A 53 2.90 1.13 11.25
N ARG A 54 1.59 0.84 11.35
CA ARG A 54 0.97 0.58 12.66
C ARG A 54 1.57 -0.66 13.32
N THR A 55 1.81 -1.72 12.55
CA THR A 55 2.44 -2.95 13.06
C THR A 55 3.86 -2.68 13.55
N ILE A 56 4.66 -1.95 12.77
CA ILE A 56 6.04 -1.59 13.14
C ILE A 56 6.04 -0.70 14.40
N ARG A 57 5.22 0.35 14.44
CA ARG A 57 5.12 1.24 15.61
C ARG A 57 4.75 0.46 16.87
N THR A 58 3.73 -0.40 16.80
CA THR A 58 3.33 -1.20 17.97
C THR A 58 4.47 -2.12 18.44
N ALA A 59 5.21 -2.74 17.52
CA ALA A 59 6.38 -3.55 17.87
C ALA A 59 7.50 -2.73 18.53
N ILE A 60 7.78 -1.52 18.03
CA ILE A 60 8.74 -0.60 18.63
C ILE A 60 8.31 -0.16 20.04
N ASP A 61 7.02 0.17 20.20
CA ASP A 61 6.48 0.58 21.50
C ASP A 61 6.57 -0.56 22.52
N GLU A 62 6.30 -1.81 22.11
CA GLU A 62 6.45 -2.99 22.95
C GLU A 62 7.92 -3.27 23.31
N TYR A 63 8.85 -3.16 22.35
CA TYR A 63 10.29 -3.28 22.60
C TYR A 63 10.75 -2.26 23.64
N LYS A 64 10.32 -1.00 23.48
CA LYS A 64 10.65 0.08 24.40
C LYS A 64 10.08 -0.18 25.80
N ALA A 65 8.86 -0.70 25.90
CA ALA A 65 8.23 -1.04 27.17
C ALA A 65 9.00 -2.13 27.92
N ASP A 66 9.44 -3.18 27.22
CA ASP A 66 10.24 -4.26 27.79
C ASP A 66 11.64 -3.78 28.20
N TYR A 67 12.29 -2.90 27.41
CA TYR A 67 13.53 -2.22 27.80
C TYR A 67 13.37 -1.53 29.15
N GLU A 68 12.32 -0.71 29.29
CA GLU A 68 12.09 0.03 30.53
C GLU A 68 11.79 -0.88 31.71
N GLU A 69 11.06 -1.99 31.50
CA GLU A 69 10.80 -2.98 32.54
C GLU A 69 12.09 -3.69 32.96
N ALA A 70 12.94 -4.08 32.01
CA ALA A 70 14.22 -4.69 32.29
C ALA A 70 15.15 -3.76 33.09
N VAL A 71 15.17 -2.46 32.77
CA VAL A 71 15.90 -1.44 33.55
C VAL A 71 15.30 -1.31 34.95
N ARG A 72 13.96 -1.22 35.08
CA ARG A 72 13.28 -1.13 36.38
C ARG A 72 13.60 -2.31 37.29
N GLN A 73 13.63 -3.52 36.74
CA GLN A 73 13.96 -4.75 37.46
C GLN A 73 15.47 -4.97 37.64
N LYS A 74 16.32 -4.04 37.16
CA LYS A 74 17.79 -4.13 37.18
C LYS A 74 18.32 -5.40 36.49
N LYS A 75 17.59 -5.89 35.50
CA LYS A 75 17.98 -7.02 34.63
C LYS A 75 19.03 -6.57 33.61
N ILE A 76 18.97 -5.31 33.19
CA ILE A 76 19.94 -4.67 32.31
C ILE A 76 20.45 -3.38 32.95
N ASN A 77 21.72 -3.04 32.68
CA ASN A 77 22.33 -1.79 33.13
C ASN A 77 22.18 -0.74 32.03
N LYS A 78 21.41 0.31 32.30
CA LYS A 78 21.24 1.41 31.35
C LYS A 78 22.56 2.17 31.15
N SER A 79 23.09 2.15 29.93
CA SER A 79 24.26 2.96 29.58
C SER A 79 23.88 4.43 29.38
N ILE A 80 24.84 5.33 29.57
CA ILE A 80 24.64 6.77 29.34
C ILE A 80 24.51 6.99 27.83
N GLY A 81 23.31 7.39 27.39
CA GLY A 81 23.00 7.63 25.97
C GLY A 81 22.00 6.65 25.36
N GLU A 82 21.69 5.54 26.03
CA GLU A 82 20.70 4.58 25.52
C GLU A 82 19.28 5.15 25.58
N THR A 83 18.63 5.14 24.42
CA THR A 83 17.23 5.56 24.26
C THR A 83 16.26 4.44 24.60
N GLY A 84 16.68 3.18 24.47
CA GLY A 84 15.84 1.99 24.65
C GLY A 84 14.92 1.67 23.48
N TYR A 85 15.17 2.27 22.32
CA TYR A 85 14.57 1.89 21.04
C TYR A 85 15.54 1.01 20.25
N PRO A 86 15.05 0.13 19.37
CA PRO A 86 15.91 -0.68 18.50
C PRO A 86 16.69 0.24 17.53
N GLU A 87 17.94 -0.10 17.24
CA GLU A 87 18.75 0.62 16.23
C GLU A 87 18.33 0.21 14.82
N GLU A 88 18.02 -1.06 14.63
CA GLU A 88 17.56 -1.64 13.35
C GLU A 88 16.21 -2.38 13.50
N LEU A 89 15.42 -2.44 12.43
CA LEU A 89 14.13 -3.17 12.44
C LEU A 89 14.32 -4.68 12.60
N GLU A 90 15.48 -5.19 12.20
CA GLU A 90 15.93 -6.57 12.32
C GLU A 90 15.91 -7.04 13.78
N GLU A 91 16.26 -6.17 14.74
CA GLU A 91 16.22 -6.48 16.18
C GLU A 91 14.81 -6.89 16.64
N LEU A 92 13.76 -6.32 16.03
CA LEU A 92 12.37 -6.67 16.36
C LEU A 92 12.03 -8.12 15.95
N VAL A 93 12.73 -8.67 14.95
CA VAL A 93 12.55 -10.04 14.45
C VAL A 93 13.47 -11.03 15.16
N GLU A 94 14.72 -10.64 15.40
CA GLU A 94 15.67 -11.47 16.14
C GLU A 94 15.24 -11.61 17.60
N GLY A 95 14.75 -10.51 18.18
CA GLY A 95 14.29 -10.41 19.56
C GLY A 95 15.44 -10.28 20.56
N GLU A 96 15.10 -9.85 21.77
CA GLU A 96 16.03 -9.59 22.86
C GLU A 96 15.69 -10.45 24.10
N ASN A 97 16.68 -10.82 24.89
CA ASN A 97 16.50 -11.62 26.12
C ASN A 97 16.26 -10.74 27.36
N TRP A 98 16.52 -9.43 27.26
CA TRP A 98 16.24 -8.46 28.33
C TRP A 98 16.85 -8.84 29.69
N GLY A 99 18.06 -9.40 29.67
CA GLY A 99 18.74 -9.87 30.89
C GLY A 99 18.00 -11.00 31.62
N GLY A 100 17.19 -11.81 30.92
CA GLY A 100 16.37 -12.86 31.52
C GLY A 100 15.11 -12.31 32.19
N LEU A 101 14.51 -11.26 31.61
CA LEU A 101 13.15 -10.82 31.95
C LEU A 101 12.12 -11.88 31.54
N TYR A 102 12.39 -12.57 30.44
CA TYR A 102 11.63 -13.70 29.93
C TYR A 102 12.53 -14.95 29.85
N ASP A 103 11.95 -16.15 29.95
CA ASP A 103 12.69 -17.42 29.82
C ASP A 103 13.10 -17.72 28.36
N TYR A 104 12.66 -16.88 27.43
CA TYR A 104 12.91 -17.01 26.00
C TYR A 104 13.24 -15.65 25.41
N ARG A 105 13.94 -15.66 24.28
CA ARG A 105 14.23 -14.44 23.50
C ARG A 105 12.93 -13.85 22.96
N ARG A 106 12.56 -12.66 23.43
CA ARG A 106 11.29 -12.01 23.11
C ARG A 106 11.37 -11.35 21.74
N LYS A 107 10.58 -11.87 20.79
CA LYS A 107 10.41 -11.30 19.44
C LYS A 107 9.15 -10.44 19.37
N TYR A 108 9.21 -9.35 18.61
CA TYR A 108 8.10 -8.40 18.45
C TYR A 108 7.47 -8.50 17.06
N LEU A 109 8.26 -8.86 16.06
CA LEU A 109 7.79 -9.11 14.70
C LEU A 109 8.11 -10.54 14.28
N ARG A 110 7.18 -11.14 13.52
CA ARG A 110 7.43 -12.43 12.84
C ARG A 110 8.32 -12.26 11.61
N ARG A 111 8.17 -11.11 10.95
CA ARG A 111 8.94 -10.64 9.80
C ARG A 111 8.72 -9.13 9.69
N ILE A 112 9.65 -8.43 9.06
CA ILE A 112 9.46 -7.02 8.72
C ILE A 112 8.36 -6.93 7.64
N PRO A 113 7.28 -6.15 7.86
CA PRO A 113 6.28 -5.90 6.82
C PRO A 113 6.92 -5.30 5.57
N LYS A 114 6.44 -5.62 4.36
CA LYS A 114 6.96 -5.00 3.13
C LYS A 114 6.42 -3.58 2.96
N ASP A 115 7.23 -2.64 2.47
CA ASP A 115 6.74 -1.34 2.02
C ASP A 115 5.98 -1.50 0.68
N PRO A 116 4.68 -1.16 0.61
CA PRO A 116 3.88 -1.26 -0.62
C PRO A 116 4.25 -0.21 -1.70
N PHE A 117 5.09 0.78 -1.37
CA PHE A 117 5.63 1.76 -2.31
C PHE A 117 7.06 1.45 -2.77
N ASP A 118 7.70 0.44 -2.19
CA ASP A 118 9.04 0.01 -2.59
C ASP A 118 9.03 -0.55 -4.03
N ARG A 119 9.83 0.10 -4.88
CA ARG A 119 9.96 -0.27 -6.30
C ARG A 119 11.21 -1.09 -6.57
N TYR A 120 12.21 -1.03 -5.69
CA TYR A 120 13.54 -1.59 -5.91
C TYR A 120 13.85 -2.77 -4.97
N ASP A 121 12.89 -3.15 -4.12
CA ASP A 121 13.04 -4.21 -3.12
C ASP A 121 14.13 -3.86 -2.08
N GLU A 122 14.31 -2.56 -1.84
CA GLU A 122 15.26 -1.99 -0.88
C GLU A 122 14.70 -2.00 0.56
N GLY A 123 13.41 -2.30 0.74
CA GLY A 123 12.78 -2.34 2.05
C GLY A 123 12.36 -0.94 2.54
N TRP A 124 12.63 -0.63 3.80
CA TRP A 124 12.19 0.62 4.46
C TRP A 124 13.21 1.76 4.43
N GLY A 125 14.27 1.61 3.63
CA GLY A 125 15.40 2.55 3.53
C GLY A 125 16.73 1.87 3.74
#